data_AF-A0A5C6PF39-F1
#
_entry.id   AF-A0A5C6PF39-F1
#
_cell.length_a   1.000
_cell.length_b   1.000
_cell.length_c   1.000
_cell.angle_alpha   90.00
_cell.angle_beta   90.00
_cell.angle_gamma   90.00
#
_symmetry.space_group_name_H-M   'P 1'
#
loop_
_entity.id
_entity.type
_entity.pdbx_description
1 polymer ?
#
loop_
_entity_poly.entity_id
_entity_poly.type
_entity_poly.pdbx_seq_one_letter_code
_entity_poly.pdbx_strand_id
1 'polypeptide(L)'
;MSFLRRVVRLSLRDRVRSSAIRKKLGVEPLLLRIEGSQMRWLGHLVRMHPGRLPGDPREDPGHVGETMSLDWSGNAWGSLRMSWKK
;
A
#
# COMPACT_ATOMS: atom_id res chain seq x y z
N MET A 1 6.84 22.26 -8.03
CA MET A 1 5.61 22.92 -7.54
C MET A 1 5.44 24.37 -8.03
N SER A 2 6.10 24.75 -9.13
CA SER A 2 6.06 26.11 -9.72
C SER A 2 4.85 26.34 -10.62
N PHE A 3 4.33 25.30 -11.28
CA PHE A 3 3.13 25.37 -12.11
C PHE A 3 1.90 25.80 -11.31
N LEU A 4 1.57 25.07 -10.24
CA LEU A 4 0.44 25.42 -9.38
C LEU A 4 0.59 26.83 -8.78
N ARG A 5 1.81 27.23 -8.41
CA ARG A 5 2.11 28.60 -7.96
C ARG A 5 1.77 29.66 -9.02
N ARG A 6 2.13 29.42 -10.28
CA ARG A 6 1.77 30.32 -11.40
C ARG A 6 0.26 30.41 -11.60
N VAL A 7 -0.46 29.29 -11.52
CA VAL A 7 -1.94 29.26 -11.66
C VAL A 7 -2.64 30.13 -10.60
N VAL A 8 -2.16 30.13 -9.36
CA VAL A 8 -2.66 31.02 -8.29
C VAL A 8 -1.90 32.35 -8.16
N ARG A 9 -1.02 32.69 -9.12
CA ARG A 9 -0.21 33.93 -9.13
C ARG A 9 0.60 34.15 -7.84
N LEU A 10 1.06 33.06 -7.21
CA LEU A 10 1.90 33.09 -6.01
C LEU A 10 3.38 33.03 -6.38
N SER A 11 4.16 33.90 -5.75
CA SER A 11 5.61 33.95 -5.86
C SER A 11 6.28 32.99 -4.86
N LEU A 12 7.61 32.84 -4.98
CA LEU A 12 8.41 32.18 -3.94
C LEU A 12 8.60 33.05 -2.69
N ARG A 13 8.50 34.38 -2.83
CA ARG A 13 8.63 35.34 -1.72
C ARG A 13 7.46 35.27 -0.75
N ASP A 14 6.30 34.83 -1.23
CA ASP A 14 5.09 34.70 -0.40
C ASP A 14 5.22 33.58 0.65
N ARG A 15 6.24 32.70 0.55
CA ARG A 15 6.52 31.60 1.49
C ARG A 15 5.31 30.68 1.79
N VAL A 16 4.26 30.74 0.97
CA VAL A 16 3.06 29.92 1.11
C VAL A 16 3.43 28.45 0.96
N ARG A 17 2.99 27.61 1.89
CA ARG A 17 3.24 26.16 1.82
C ARG A 17 2.52 25.55 0.62
N SER A 18 3.19 24.62 -0.06
CA SER A 18 2.61 23.94 -1.22
C SER A 18 1.41 23.04 -0.88
N SER A 19 1.23 22.63 0.38
CA SER A 19 -0.01 21.98 0.84
C SER A 19 -1.19 22.94 0.82
N ALA A 20 -1.01 24.19 1.27
CA ALA A 20 -2.05 25.21 1.22
C ALA A 20 -2.45 25.56 -0.23
N ILE A 21 -1.49 25.58 -1.15
CA ILE A 21 -1.75 25.79 -2.58
C ILE A 21 -2.59 24.66 -3.17
N ARG A 22 -2.23 23.39 -2.88
CA ARG A 22 -3.00 22.22 -3.33
C ARG A 22 -4.41 22.20 -2.76
N LYS A 23 -4.55 22.54 -1.47
CA LYS A 23 -5.86 22.66 -0.81
C LYS A 23 -6.73 23.74 -1.47
N LYS A 24 -6.16 24.89 -1.82
CA LYS A 24 -6.87 25.98 -2.51
C LYS A 24 -7.30 25.61 -3.93
N LEU A 25 -6.52 24.78 -4.62
CA LEU A 25 -6.79 24.34 -5.99
C LEU A 25 -7.63 23.05 -6.06
N GLY A 26 -8.03 22.46 -4.94
CA GLY A 26 -8.73 21.17 -4.92
C GLY A 26 -7.91 20.02 -5.47
N VAL A 27 -6.57 20.16 -5.54
CA VAL A 27 -5.69 19.11 -6.04
C VAL A 27 -5.51 18.09 -4.92
N GLU A 28 -6.05 16.89 -5.13
CA GLU A 28 -5.83 15.80 -4.21
C GLU A 28 -4.32 15.53 -4.04
N PRO A 29 -3.81 15.51 -2.80
CA PRO A 29 -2.47 15.01 -2.55
C PRO A 29 -2.36 13.55 -3.00
N LEU A 30 -1.19 13.21 -3.55
CA LEU A 30 -0.87 11.85 -4.00
C LEU A 30 -1.17 10.79 -2.94
N LEU A 31 -1.06 11.15 -1.66
CA LEU A 31 -1.39 10.31 -0.52
C LEU A 31 -2.84 9.79 -0.56
N LEU A 32 -3.84 10.62 -0.86
CA LEU A 32 -5.24 10.16 -0.92
C LEU A 32 -5.45 9.16 -2.06
N ARG A 33 -4.79 9.38 -3.21
CA ARG A 33 -4.82 8.44 -4.34
C ARG A 33 -4.14 7.12 -4.01
N ILE A 34 -3.03 7.17 -3.29
CA ILE A 34 -2.29 5.99 -2.84
C ILE A 34 -3.13 5.21 -1.83
N GLU A 35 -3.66 5.88 -0.81
CA GLU A 35 -4.48 5.29 0.24
C GLU A 35 -5.77 4.67 -0.33
N GLY A 36 -6.42 5.35 -1.27
CA GLY A 36 -7.57 4.81 -2.00
C GLY A 36 -7.21 3.61 -2.89
N SER A 37 -6.03 3.58 -3.48
CA SER A 37 -5.55 2.42 -4.25
C SER A 37 -5.19 1.25 -3.33
N GLN A 38 -4.63 1.52 -2.15
CA GLN A 38 -4.34 0.51 -1.13
C GLN A 38 -5.61 -0.12 -0.59
N MET A 39 -6.63 0.67 -0.25
CA MET A 39 -7.92 0.14 0.20
C MET A 39 -8.60 -0.72 -0.86
N ARG A 40 -8.51 -0.33 -2.15
CA ARG A 40 -9.03 -1.15 -3.26
C ARG A 40 -8.27 -2.48 -3.39
N TRP A 41 -6.94 -2.44 -3.28
CA TRP A 41 -6.12 -3.65 -3.32
C TRP A 41 -6.37 -4.57 -2.12
N LEU A 42 -6.53 -4.01 -0.92
CA LEU A 42 -6.90 -4.77 0.28
C LEU A 42 -8.28 -5.42 0.12
N GLY A 43 -9.25 -4.67 -0.39
CA GLY A 43 -10.58 -5.22 -0.70
C GLY A 43 -10.53 -6.33 -1.75
N HIS A 44 -9.58 -6.27 -2.69
CA HIS A 44 -9.34 -7.36 -3.63
C HIS A 44 -8.76 -8.59 -2.94
N LEU A 45 -7.78 -8.44 -2.04
CA LEU A 45 -7.22 -9.55 -1.27
C LEU A 45 -8.25 -10.26 -0.40
N VAL A 46 -9.10 -9.51 0.32
CA VAL A 46 -10.14 -10.08 1.19
C VAL A 46 -11.16 -10.90 0.39
N ARG A 47 -11.36 -10.57 -0.89
CA ARG A 47 -12.26 -11.30 -1.81
C ARG A 47 -11.55 -12.44 -2.55
N MET A 48 -10.23 -12.55 -2.43
CA MET A 48 -9.45 -13.59 -3.09
C MET A 48 -9.48 -14.86 -2.24
N HIS A 49 -9.79 -16.01 -2.85
CA HIS A 49 -9.77 -17.30 -2.17
C HIS A 49 -8.33 -17.64 -1.72
N PRO A 50 -8.12 -18.21 -0.51
CA PRO A 50 -6.80 -18.40 0.10
C PRO A 50 -5.77 -19.03 -0.87
N GLY A 51 -6.09 -20.15 -1.52
CA GLY A 51 -5.18 -20.82 -2.48
C GLY A 51 -4.84 -20.05 -3.78
N ARG A 52 -5.22 -18.78 -3.90
CA ARG A 52 -4.81 -17.86 -4.98
C ARG A 52 -3.97 -16.68 -4.47
N LEU A 53 -3.76 -16.59 -3.16
CA LEU A 53 -2.93 -15.55 -2.57
C LEU A 53 -1.45 -15.80 -2.93
N PRO A 54 -0.69 -14.74 -3.26
CA PRO A 54 0.73 -14.87 -3.53
C PRO A 54 1.45 -15.33 -2.25
N GLY A 55 1.91 -16.58 -2.24
CA GLY A 55 2.61 -17.20 -1.11
C GLY A 55 1.84 -18.29 -0.37
N ASP A 56 0.61 -18.60 -0.77
CA ASP A 56 -0.13 -19.71 -0.15
C ASP A 56 0.41 -21.06 -0.69
N PRO A 57 0.95 -21.96 0.16
CA PRO A 57 1.29 -23.30 -0.25
C PRO A 57 -0.01 -23.97 -0.70
N ARG A 58 -0.09 -24.36 -1.97
CA ARG A 58 -1.19 -25.19 -2.45
C ARG A 58 -1.17 -26.49 -1.64
N GLU A 59 -2.04 -26.61 -0.66
CA GLU A 59 -2.30 -27.87 0.02
C GLU A 59 -3.06 -28.76 -0.95
N ASP A 60 -2.29 -29.52 -1.73
CA ASP A 60 -2.77 -30.67 -2.49
C ASP A 60 -2.96 -31.84 -1.50
N PRO A 61 -4.20 -32.29 -1.20
CA PRO A 61 -4.42 -33.38 -0.25
C PRO A 61 -3.95 -34.75 -0.76
N GLY A 62 -3.39 -34.84 -1.97
CA GLY A 62 -3.01 -36.11 -2.60
C GLY A 62 -1.59 -36.61 -2.33
N HIS A 63 -0.69 -35.84 -1.71
CA HIS A 63 0.70 -36.24 -1.58
C HIS A 63 1.02 -36.84 -0.20
N VAL A 64 0.67 -38.11 -0.01
CA VAL A 64 1.28 -38.92 1.05
C VAL A 64 2.76 -39.10 0.69
N GLY A 65 3.64 -38.70 1.59
CA GLY A 65 5.08 -38.63 1.34
C GLY A 65 5.79 -37.94 2.48
N GLU A 66 5.66 -38.53 3.67
CA GLU A 66 6.37 -38.16 4.87
C GLU A 66 7.88 -38.15 4.62
N THR A 67 8.52 -37.02 4.91
CA THR A 67 9.82 -36.87 5.62
C THR A 67 10.27 -35.44 5.41
N MET A 68 9.97 -34.57 6.38
CA MET A 68 10.81 -33.48 6.92
C MET A 68 9.97 -32.74 7.97
N SER A 69 9.81 -33.45 9.10
CA SER A 69 9.43 -32.96 10.42
C SER A 69 10.78 -32.68 11.10
N LEU A 70 11.15 -31.49 11.60
CA LEU A 70 10.60 -30.74 12.74
C LEU A 70 11.32 -29.36 12.84
N ASP A 71 11.04 -28.39 11.99
CA ASP A 71 11.44 -26.99 12.27
C ASP A 71 10.59 -25.89 11.60
N TRP A 72 9.52 -26.26 10.87
CA TRP A 72 8.68 -25.27 10.21
C TRP A 72 7.75 -24.55 11.20
N SER A 73 8.32 -23.61 11.93
CA SER A 73 7.65 -22.73 12.89
C SER A 73 6.63 -21.84 12.17
N GLY A 74 5.35 -22.04 12.51
CA GLY A 74 4.21 -21.27 12.02
C GLY A 74 4.16 -19.82 12.48
N ASN A 75 4.98 -18.94 11.91
CA ASN A 75 4.87 -17.48 12.11
C ASN A 75 5.47 -16.62 10.98
N ALA A 76 5.23 -16.96 9.71
CA ALA A 76 5.50 -16.04 8.60
C ALA A 76 4.42 -14.94 8.40
N TRP A 77 3.45 -14.83 9.31
CA TRP A 77 2.56 -13.66 9.40
C TRP A 77 3.23 -12.43 10.05
N GLY A 78 4.44 -12.57 10.60
CA GLY A 78 5.18 -11.50 11.27
C GLY A 78 5.79 -10.42 10.38
N SER A 79 5.78 -10.58 9.06
CA SER A 79 6.54 -9.70 8.15
C SER A 79 5.70 -8.75 7.29
N LEU A 80 4.37 -8.72 7.42
CA LEU A 80 3.55 -7.68 6.80
C LEU A 80 3.46 -6.39 7.65
N ARG A 81 4.42 -6.19 8.56
CA ARG A 81 4.63 -4.90 9.23
C ARG A 81 5.40 -3.99 8.27
N MET A 82 4.71 -3.52 7.24
CA MET A 82 5.22 -2.45 6.39
C MET A 82 5.50 -1.24 7.28
N SER A 83 6.77 -0.92 7.41
CA SER A 83 7.30 0.21 8.15
C SER A 83 6.86 1.52 7.49
N TRP A 84 5.65 1.99 7.83
CA TRP A 84 5.20 3.34 7.54
C TRP A 84 5.83 4.32 8.54
N LYS A 85 7.15 4.53 8.41
CA LYS A 85 7.86 5.56 9.18
C LYS A 85 9.02 6.16 8.37
N LYS A 86 8.69 7.08 7.46
CA LYS A 86 9.33 8.41 7.31
C LYS A 86 8.64 9.20 6.21
#